data_AF-A0A7K2WTC1-F1
#
_entry.id   AF-A0A7K2WTC1-F1
#
_cell.length_a   1.000
_cell.length_b   1.000
_cell.length_c   1.000
_cell.angle_alpha   90.00
_cell.angle_beta   90.00
_cell.angle_gamma   90.00
#
_symmetry.space_group_name_H-M   'P 1'
#
loop_
_entity.id
_entity.type
_entity.pdbx_description
1 polymer ?
#
loop_
_entity_poly.entity_id
_entity_poly.type
_entity_poly.pdbx_seq_one_letter_code
_entity_poly.pdbx_strand_id
1 'polypeptide(L)'
;TGHLDRPPLPGTSDSTPLADPGSTADAVAALASSGYANQAAGALEWLKKNAGPWAAENGPAAYAQLIFAAHTTGTDPRNFGGLDLVRLLNATGPAPTPVPSITAQPVAEIRSGGLGGTGFGILWVIGIGLAAGVAIGYLLSNRGRAGQHQQL
;
A
#
# COMPACT_ATOMS: atom_id res chain seq x y z
N THR A 1 0.69 -24.72 5.62
CA THR A 1 -0.47 -23.90 6.03
C THR A 1 -0.11 -22.45 5.79
N GLY A 2 -1.07 -21.60 5.41
CA GLY A 2 -0.84 -20.18 5.15
C GLY A 2 -1.20 -19.29 6.34
N HIS A 3 -1.02 -19.76 7.57
CA HIS A 3 -1.39 -19.00 8.75
C HIS A 3 -0.47 -19.34 9.91
N LEU A 4 -0.48 -18.47 10.91
CA LEU A 4 0.05 -18.76 12.22
C LEU A 4 -0.99 -19.52 13.03
N ASP A 5 -0.50 -20.38 13.91
CA ASP A 5 -1.30 -21.09 14.89
C ASP A 5 -1.09 -20.44 16.25
N ARG A 6 -2.17 -20.38 17.05
CA ARG A 6 -2.08 -19.95 18.44
C ARG A 6 -1.45 -21.07 19.28
N PRO A 7 -0.60 -20.74 20.26
CA PRO A 7 -0.16 -21.74 21.23
C PRO A 7 -1.36 -22.27 22.04
N PRO A 8 -1.27 -23.50 22.57
CA PRO A 8 -2.28 -24.03 23.49
C PRO A 8 -2.51 -23.09 24.67
N LEU A 9 -3.76 -22.99 25.12
CA LEU A 9 -4.08 -22.16 26.26
C LEU A 9 -3.43 -22.75 27.53
N PRO A 10 -2.77 -21.94 28.37
CA PRO A 10 -2.21 -22.44 29.60
C PRO A 10 -3.32 -22.98 30.51
N GLY A 11 -3.11 -24.19 31.04
CA GLY A 11 -4.08 -24.85 31.92
C GLY A 11 -5.15 -25.69 31.22
N THR A 12 -5.13 -25.81 29.89
CA THR A 12 -6.01 -26.75 29.16
C THR A 12 -5.26 -28.03 28.79
N SER A 13 -5.95 -29.18 28.87
CA SER A 13 -5.46 -30.45 28.30
C SER A 13 -5.65 -30.53 26.79
N ASP A 14 -6.50 -29.66 26.23
CA ASP A 14 -6.63 -29.49 24.79
C ASP A 14 -5.39 -28.78 24.23
N SER A 15 -4.71 -29.49 23.35
CA SER A 15 -3.46 -29.08 22.70
C SER A 15 -3.62 -28.93 21.19
N THR A 16 -4.86 -28.95 20.70
CA THR A 16 -5.17 -28.79 19.28
C THR A 16 -4.70 -27.40 18.81
N PRO A 17 -3.82 -27.32 17.79
CA PRO A 17 -3.45 -26.04 17.20
C PRO A 17 -4.67 -25.40 16.53
N LEU A 18 -5.00 -24.18 16.90
CA LEU A 18 -6.03 -23.39 16.25
C LEU A 18 -5.38 -22.26 15.47
N ALA A 19 -5.90 -21.97 14.28
CA ALA A 19 -5.43 -20.83 13.51
C ALA A 19 -5.59 -19.52 14.30
N ASP A 20 -4.67 -18.59 14.07
CA ASP A 20 -4.63 -17.25 14.63
C ASP A 20 -4.68 -16.20 13.50
N PRO A 21 -5.89 -15.77 13.10
CA PRO A 21 -6.04 -14.78 12.04
C PRO A 21 -5.43 -13.42 12.38
N GLY A 22 -5.41 -13.03 13.67
CA GLY A 22 -4.83 -11.76 14.11
C GLY A 22 -3.32 -11.77 13.90
N SER A 23 -2.61 -12.70 14.53
CA SER A 23 -1.16 -12.83 14.33
C SER A 23 -0.79 -13.04 12.87
N THR A 24 -1.62 -13.75 12.10
CA THR A 24 -1.42 -13.92 10.65
C THR A 24 -1.54 -12.59 9.89
N ALA A 25 -2.52 -11.74 10.22
CA ALA A 25 -2.67 -10.42 9.61
C ALA A 25 -1.51 -9.49 9.95
N ASP A 26 -1.00 -9.52 11.19
CA ASP A 26 0.19 -8.74 11.58
C ASP A 26 1.44 -9.20 10.83
N ALA A 27 1.63 -10.51 10.66
CA ALA A 27 2.73 -11.06 9.88
C ALA A 27 2.65 -10.63 8.41
N VAL A 28 1.46 -10.65 7.81
CA VAL A 28 1.23 -10.15 6.45
C VAL A 28 1.60 -8.67 6.36
N ALA A 29 1.11 -7.85 7.27
CA ALA A 29 1.38 -6.42 7.28
C ALA A 29 2.88 -6.10 7.46
N ALA A 30 3.55 -6.79 8.38
CA ALA A 30 4.97 -6.61 8.65
C ALA A 30 5.84 -7.00 7.44
N LEU A 31 5.59 -8.17 6.85
CA LEU A 31 6.32 -8.64 5.67
C LEU A 31 6.10 -7.71 4.47
N ALA A 32 4.85 -7.37 4.18
CA ALA A 32 4.51 -6.51 3.04
C ALA A 32 5.12 -5.10 3.20
N SER A 33 5.02 -4.50 4.38
CA SER A 33 5.63 -3.20 4.68
C SER A 33 7.15 -3.22 4.61
N SER A 34 7.78 -4.38 4.80
CA SER A 34 9.23 -4.57 4.70
C SER A 34 9.72 -4.90 3.29
N GLY A 35 8.83 -4.87 2.29
CA GLY A 35 9.17 -5.21 0.90
C GLY A 35 9.11 -6.71 0.57
N TYR A 36 8.62 -7.54 1.49
CA TYR A 36 8.51 -8.99 1.34
C TYR A 36 7.05 -9.45 1.09
N ALA A 37 6.30 -8.69 0.28
CA ALA A 37 4.89 -9.00 -0.02
C ALA A 37 4.71 -10.38 -0.67
N ASN A 38 5.67 -10.84 -1.48
CA ASN A 38 5.63 -12.17 -2.10
C ASN A 38 5.64 -13.29 -1.06
N GLN A 39 6.39 -13.12 0.03
CA GLN A 39 6.47 -14.06 1.14
C GLN A 39 5.17 -14.07 1.96
N ALA A 40 4.44 -12.95 1.99
CA ALA A 40 3.15 -12.82 2.65
C ALA A 40 1.97 -13.39 1.84
N ALA A 41 2.14 -13.65 0.54
CA ALA A 41 1.03 -13.95 -0.37
C ALA A 41 0.19 -15.16 0.08
N GLY A 42 0.82 -16.25 0.51
CA GLY A 42 0.11 -17.43 1.00
C GLY A 42 -0.74 -17.14 2.24
N ALA A 43 -0.26 -16.24 3.11
CA ALA A 43 -0.98 -15.85 4.31
C ALA A 43 -2.14 -14.89 4.05
N LEU A 44 -1.94 -13.94 3.14
CA LEU A 44 -2.99 -13.08 2.65
C LEU A 44 -4.16 -13.89 2.03
N GLU A 45 -3.84 -14.87 1.18
CA GLU A 45 -4.87 -15.71 0.54
C GLU A 45 -5.62 -16.59 1.54
N TRP A 46 -4.95 -17.02 2.60
CA TRP A 46 -5.63 -17.71 3.70
C TRP A 46 -6.57 -16.77 4.46
N LEU A 47 -6.13 -15.55 4.79
CA LEU A 47 -6.97 -14.55 5.47
C LEU A 47 -8.23 -14.22 4.68
N LYS A 48 -8.11 -14.01 3.36
CA LYS A 48 -9.27 -13.75 2.48
C LYS A 48 -10.35 -14.83 2.56
N LYS A 49 -9.95 -16.09 2.75
CA LYS A 49 -10.86 -17.24 2.80
C LYS A 49 -11.43 -17.50 4.19
N ASN A 50 -10.68 -17.18 5.25
CA ASN A 50 -10.96 -17.71 6.59
C ASN A 50 -11.19 -16.63 7.67
N ALA A 51 -10.69 -15.41 7.49
CA ALA A 51 -10.65 -14.42 8.57
C ALA A 51 -11.97 -13.64 8.76
N GLY A 52 -12.92 -13.75 7.83
CA GLY A 52 -14.20 -13.05 7.88
C GLY A 52 -15.01 -13.33 9.16
N PRO A 53 -15.31 -14.60 9.49
CA PRO A 53 -16.01 -14.95 10.73
C PRO A 53 -15.29 -14.49 11.99
N TRP A 54 -13.97 -14.63 12.04
CA TRP A 54 -13.16 -14.16 13.17
C TRP A 54 -13.30 -12.65 13.36
N ALA A 55 -13.21 -11.86 12.28
CA ALA A 55 -13.35 -10.41 12.40
C ALA A 55 -14.74 -9.98 12.84
N ALA A 56 -15.79 -10.69 12.40
CA ALA A 56 -17.15 -10.45 12.87
C ALA A 56 -17.31 -10.71 14.37
N GLU A 57 -16.67 -11.76 14.90
CA GLU A 57 -16.71 -12.09 16.33
C GLU A 57 -15.88 -11.12 17.19
N ASN A 58 -14.76 -10.61 16.66
CA ASN A 58 -13.78 -9.81 17.40
C ASN A 58 -13.95 -8.28 17.20
N GLY A 59 -14.83 -7.85 16.28
CA GLY A 59 -15.29 -6.47 16.18
C GLY A 59 -14.32 -5.50 15.48
N PRO A 60 -14.40 -4.19 15.79
CA PRO A 60 -13.75 -3.13 14.99
C PRO A 60 -12.24 -3.29 14.83
N ALA A 61 -11.54 -3.71 15.90
CA ALA A 61 -10.09 -3.87 15.86
C ALA A 61 -9.67 -4.96 14.86
N ALA A 62 -10.39 -6.07 14.83
CA ALA A 62 -10.11 -7.17 13.90
C ALA A 62 -10.35 -6.75 12.43
N TYR A 63 -11.43 -6.03 12.15
CA TYR A 63 -11.65 -5.46 10.82
C TYR A 63 -10.56 -4.46 10.42
N ALA A 64 -10.17 -3.56 11.32
CA ALA A 64 -9.11 -2.59 11.06
C ALA A 64 -7.77 -3.27 10.73
N GLN A 65 -7.46 -4.37 11.42
CA GLN A 65 -6.25 -5.15 11.19
C GLN A 65 -6.25 -5.83 9.82
N LEU A 66 -7.37 -6.41 9.39
CA LEU A 66 -7.50 -6.96 8.03
C LEU A 66 -7.41 -5.87 6.95
N ILE A 67 -7.99 -4.70 7.19
CA ILE A 67 -7.86 -3.55 6.28
C ILE A 67 -6.40 -3.11 6.17
N PHE A 68 -5.65 -3.08 7.27
CA PHE A 68 -4.24 -2.73 7.26
C PHE A 68 -3.38 -3.76 6.51
N ALA A 69 -3.62 -5.05 6.71
CA ALA A 69 -2.98 -6.12 5.94
C ALA A 69 -3.30 -6.04 4.43
N ALA A 70 -4.55 -5.71 4.07
CA ALA A 70 -4.93 -5.49 2.68
C ALA A 70 -4.19 -4.27 2.08
N HIS A 71 -4.16 -3.15 2.80
CA HIS A 71 -3.50 -1.93 2.35
C HIS A 71 -2.01 -2.12 2.09
N THR A 72 -1.29 -2.74 3.02
CA THR A 72 0.16 -2.98 2.91
C THR A 72 0.53 -3.93 1.77
N THR A 73 -0.39 -4.81 1.37
CA THR A 73 -0.21 -5.74 0.23
C THR A 73 -0.75 -5.18 -1.09
N GLY A 74 -1.35 -3.98 -1.09
CA GLY A 74 -2.02 -3.41 -2.27
C GLY A 74 -3.33 -4.11 -2.64
N THR A 75 -3.87 -4.95 -1.76
CA THR A 75 -5.19 -5.58 -1.92
C THR A 75 -6.29 -4.58 -1.62
N ASP A 76 -7.37 -4.60 -2.40
CA ASP A 76 -8.55 -3.77 -2.11
C ASP A 76 -9.29 -4.27 -0.85
N PRO A 77 -9.35 -3.49 0.23
CA PRO A 77 -10.08 -3.87 1.44
C PRO A 77 -11.60 -3.93 1.24
N ARG A 78 -12.13 -3.35 0.15
CA ARG A 78 -13.56 -3.45 -0.22
C ARG A 78 -13.89 -4.73 -0.97
N ASN A 79 -12.88 -5.51 -1.37
CA ASN A 79 -13.02 -6.81 -2.01
C ASN A 79 -12.04 -7.83 -1.42
N PHE A 80 -12.10 -8.01 -0.11
CA PHE A 80 -11.24 -8.94 0.62
C PHE A 80 -11.89 -10.31 0.71
N GLY A 81 -11.65 -11.18 -0.28
CA GLY A 81 -12.31 -12.49 -0.34
C GLY A 81 -13.83 -12.37 -0.53
N GLY A 82 -14.28 -11.31 -1.22
CA GLY A 82 -15.71 -11.00 -1.39
C GLY A 82 -16.33 -10.18 -0.25
N LEU A 83 -15.55 -9.82 0.78
CA LEU A 83 -16.01 -8.96 1.87
C LEU A 83 -15.60 -7.51 1.62
N ASP A 84 -16.54 -6.59 1.90
CA ASP A 84 -16.24 -5.17 2.03
C ASP A 84 -15.91 -4.87 3.49
N LEU A 85 -14.62 -4.98 3.84
CA LEU A 85 -14.15 -4.79 5.22
C LEU A 85 -14.39 -3.37 5.71
N VAL A 86 -14.30 -2.39 4.82
CA VAL A 86 -14.52 -0.97 5.18
C VAL A 86 -15.97 -0.75 5.57
N ARG A 87 -16.91 -1.30 4.79
CA ARG A 87 -18.34 -1.26 5.14
C ARG A 87 -18.62 -2.00 6.44
N LEU A 88 -18.02 -3.16 6.64
CA LEU A 88 -18.18 -3.95 7.87
C LEU A 88 -17.63 -3.21 9.11
N LEU A 89 -16.45 -2.60 9.01
CA LEU A 89 -15.89 -1.76 10.08
C LEU A 89 -16.80 -0.58 10.40
N ASN A 90 -17.29 0.15 9.38
CA ASN A 90 -18.19 1.28 9.59
C ASN A 90 -19.50 0.89 10.28
N ALA A 91 -19.98 -0.35 10.07
CA ALA A 91 -21.18 -0.86 10.73
C ALA A 91 -21.00 -1.12 12.23
N THR A 92 -19.76 -1.14 12.74
CA THR A 92 -19.46 -1.34 14.17
C THR A 92 -19.54 -0.06 15.01
N GLY A 93 -19.72 1.11 14.38
CA GLY A 93 -19.74 2.41 15.04
C GLY A 93 -20.88 3.31 14.57
N PRO A 94 -20.92 4.57 15.04
CA PRO A 94 -21.86 5.56 14.53
C PRO A 94 -21.63 5.81 13.04
N ALA A 95 -22.70 6.15 12.32
CA ALA A 95 -22.63 6.39 10.90
C ALA A 95 -21.56 7.47 10.58
N PRO A 96 -20.63 7.20 9.65
CA PRO A 96 -19.58 8.16 9.32
C PRO A 96 -20.18 9.40 8.66
N THR A 97 -19.67 10.58 9.02
CA THR A 97 -20.01 11.82 8.34
C THR A 97 -19.53 11.73 6.88
N PRO A 98 -20.40 11.98 5.89
CA PRO A 98 -20.01 11.99 4.49
C PRO A 98 -18.93 13.05 4.27
N VAL A 99 -17.77 12.64 3.74
CA VAL A 99 -16.76 13.57 3.23
C VAL A 99 -17.09 13.90 1.78
N PRO A 100 -16.96 15.16 1.34
CA PRO A 100 -17.11 15.52 -0.06
C PRO A 100 -16.16 14.66 -0.89
N SER A 101 -16.70 13.96 -1.88
CA SER A 101 -15.85 13.25 -2.85
C SER A 101 -15.00 14.31 -3.57
N ILE A 102 -13.68 14.23 -3.42
CA ILE A 102 -12.79 14.96 -4.32
C ILE A 102 -12.92 14.23 -5.66
N THR A 103 -13.85 14.70 -6.49
CA THR A 103 -13.88 14.34 -7.89
C THR A 103 -12.49 14.64 -8.43
N ALA A 104 -11.77 13.61 -8.84
CA ALA A 104 -10.54 13.79 -9.60
C ALA A 104 -10.87 14.74 -10.75
N GLN A 105 -10.31 15.95 -10.70
CA GLN A 105 -10.42 16.91 -11.78
C GLN A 105 -10.04 16.15 -13.06
N PRO A 106 -10.88 16.14 -14.11
CA PRO A 106 -10.51 15.49 -15.34
C PRO A 106 -9.15 16.06 -15.75
N VAL A 107 -8.15 15.18 -15.88
CA VAL A 107 -6.88 15.54 -16.49
C VAL A 107 -7.27 16.09 -17.85
N ALA A 108 -7.15 17.40 -18.02
CA ALA A 108 -7.43 18.04 -19.29
C ALA A 108 -6.53 17.34 -20.31
N GLU A 109 -7.16 16.61 -21.21
CA GLU A 109 -6.54 16.00 -22.37
C GLU A 109 -5.68 17.10 -23.02
N ILE A 110 -4.36 16.90 -23.06
CA ILE A 110 -3.45 17.82 -23.73
C ILE A 110 -3.79 17.73 -25.21
N ARG A 111 -4.70 18.59 -25.65
CA ARG A 111 -5.06 18.75 -27.05
C ARG A 111 -3.87 19.44 -27.71
N SER A 112 -3.04 18.64 -28.36
CA SER A 112 -2.03 19.12 -29.31
C SER A 112 -2.75 19.87 -30.44
N GLY A 113 -2.86 21.19 -30.33
CA GLY A 113 -3.46 22.00 -31.37
C GLY A 113 -3.67 23.45 -30.98
N GLY A 114 -2.85 24.34 -31.55
CA GLY A 114 -3.15 25.77 -31.66
C GLY A 114 -2.29 26.68 -30.78
N LEU A 115 -1.20 27.17 -31.37
CA LEU A 115 -0.45 28.31 -30.88
C LEU A 115 -1.34 29.56 -30.89
N GLY A 116 -1.61 30.18 -29.74
CA GLY A 116 -2.30 31.48 -29.71
C GLY A 116 -2.70 31.98 -28.32
N GLY A 117 -1.81 32.73 -27.66
CA GLY A 117 -2.05 33.51 -26.44
C GLY A 117 -1.69 32.74 -25.17
N THR A 118 -0.49 32.87 -24.59
CA THR A 118 -0.04 34.05 -23.85
C THR A 118 1.49 33.94 -23.68
N GLY A 119 2.25 34.81 -24.36
CA GLY A 119 3.71 34.70 -24.51
C GLY A 119 4.55 34.75 -23.22
N PHE A 120 3.93 35.00 -22.07
CA PHE A 120 4.63 35.03 -20.78
C PHE A 120 4.83 33.65 -20.15
N GLY A 121 3.94 32.68 -20.36
CA GLY A 121 4.03 31.38 -19.67
C GLY A 121 5.15 30.45 -20.17
N ILE A 122 5.40 30.45 -21.48
CA ILE A 122 6.33 29.51 -22.14
C ILE A 122 7.79 29.90 -21.84
N LEU A 123 8.09 31.20 -21.74
CA LEU A 123 9.45 31.68 -21.44
C LEU A 123 9.91 31.30 -20.02
N TRP A 124 9.01 31.31 -19.04
CA TRP A 124 9.32 30.87 -17.67
C TRP A 124 9.60 29.35 -17.60
N VAL A 125 8.84 28.53 -18.33
CA VAL A 125 9.02 27.07 -18.35
C VAL A 125 10.36 26.68 -18.99
N ILE A 126 10.75 27.35 -20.08
CA ILE A 126 12.05 27.12 -20.72
C ILE A 126 13.20 27.55 -19.79
N GLY A 127 13.06 28.68 -19.09
CA GLY A 127 14.06 29.15 -18.12
C GLY A 127 14.30 28.16 -16.97
N ILE A 128 13.24 27.60 -16.39
CA ILE A 128 13.35 26.62 -15.28
C ILE A 128 13.91 25.28 -15.79
N GLY A 129 13.47 24.82 -16.98
CA GLY A 129 13.95 23.57 -17.57
C GLY A 129 15.46 23.56 -17.87
N LEU A 130 15.99 24.68 -18.38
CA LEU A 130 17.43 24.81 -18.66
C LEU A 130 18.28 24.90 -17.38
N ALA A 131 17.80 25.61 -16.34
CA ALA A 131 18.52 25.70 -15.07
C ALA A 131 18.62 24.34 -14.36
N ALA A 132 17.55 23.54 -14.39
CA ALA A 132 17.55 22.19 -13.81
C ALA A 132 18.46 21.21 -14.58
N GLY A 133 18.49 21.31 -15.91
CA GLY A 133 19.33 20.45 -16.76
C GLY A 133 20.83 20.61 -16.53
N VAL A 134 21.30 21.85 -16.31
CA VAL A 134 22.75 22.13 -16.07
C VAL A 134 23.23 21.55 -14.74
N ALA A 135 22.41 21.62 -13.68
CA ALA A 135 22.77 21.09 -12.36
C ALA A 135 22.92 19.56 -12.35
N ILE A 136 22.02 18.85 -13.04
CA ILE A 136 22.04 17.40 -13.12
C ILE A 136 23.19 16.91 -14.02
N GLY A 137 23.45 17.60 -15.14
CA GLY A 137 24.56 17.26 -16.05
C GLY A 137 25.94 17.41 -15.40
N TYR A 138 26.15 18.42 -14.57
CA TYR A 138 27.43 18.64 -13.87
C TYR A 138 27.71 17.56 -12.82
N LEU A 139 26.71 17.11 -12.06
CA LEU A 139 26.86 16.07 -11.05
C LEU A 139 27.16 14.68 -11.65
N LEU A 140 26.60 14.36 -12.81
CA LEU A 140 26.89 13.11 -13.51
C LEU A 140 28.29 13.11 -14.17
N SER A 141 28.79 14.26 -14.63
CA SER A 141 30.10 14.35 -15.30
C SER A 141 31.30 14.18 -14.35
N ASN A 142 31.11 14.39 -13.05
CA ASN A 142 32.19 14.25 -12.06
C ASN A 142 32.29 12.84 -11.42
N ARG A 143 31.31 11.94 -11.66
CA ARG A 143 31.29 10.60 -11.06
C ARG A 143 32.10 9.54 -11.84
N GLY A 144 32.59 9.89 -13.03
CA GLY A 144 33.31 8.96 -13.93
C GLY A 144 34.83 9.04 -13.92
N ARG A 145 35.47 9.96 -13.18
CA ARG A 145 36.92 10.20 -13.24
C ARG A 145 37.76 9.60 -12.10
N ALA A 146 37.20 8.79 -11.22
CA ALA A 146 37.92 8.24 -10.04
C ALA A 146 38.22 6.73 -10.14
N GLY A 147 38.49 6.18 -11.32
CA GLY A 147 38.65 4.72 -11.49
C GLY A 147 39.64 4.20 -12.53
N GLN A 148 40.47 5.04 -13.17
CA GLN A 148 41.47 4.54 -14.13
C GLN A 148 42.77 5.36 -14.08
N HIS A 149 43.58 5.15 -13.05
CA HIS A 149 45.01 5.48 -13.06
C HIS A 149 45.76 4.51 -12.15
N GLN A 150 45.72 3.22 -12.48
CA GLN A 150 46.68 2.27 -11.93
C GLN A 150 46.81 1.01 -12.80
N GLN A 151 47.33 1.14 -14.03
CA GLN A 151 48.25 0.17 -14.64
C GLN A 151 49.06 0.87 -15.74
N LEU A 152 50.32 0.41 -15.85
CA LEU A 152 51.46 0.86 -16.67
C LEU A 152 52.43 1.81 -15.95
#